data_AF-A0A1V2JJ00-F1
#
_entry.id   AF-A0A1V2JJ00-F1
#
_cell.length_a   1.000
_cell.length_b   1.000
_cell.length_c   1.000
_cell.angle_alpha   90.00
_cell.angle_beta   90.00
_cell.angle_gamma   90.00
#
_symmetry.space_group_name_H-M   'P 1'
#
loop_
_entity.id
_entity.type
_entity.pdbx_description
1 polymer ?
#
loop_
_entity_poly.entity_id
_entity_poly.type
_entity_poly.pdbx_seq_one_letter_code
_entity_poly.pdbx_strand_id
1 'polypeptide(L)'
;MIRITLPDGTQREYDGALSVYEVAASIGVGLAKAAVAGRVEGELVGCEHVLEQDTRLQIITTQDREGLEILRRSCASLLAMAIKQLFPAAQRVAGAVVEDGFYYDSVYEHTFTPTDLRRLEVRMRQLANTNHPVRRLGDFEALGQGPHVPSTGVIRAFKLTRVASNASLQRITGTCWASQQVAVLTMSQQQADFGQQVCDALKGVGVRAVMDRRNEKIGYKIREHSLHEAPYLVILGEKEKAGGYVSLRSRQGEDLGQMSVEALCERLTREA
;
A
#
# COMPACT_ATOMS: atom_id res chain seq x y z
N MET A 1 7.51 3.96 -35.37
CA MET A 1 6.15 4.29 -34.91
C MET A 1 5.51 3.02 -34.38
N ILE A 2 5.02 3.06 -33.15
CA ILE A 2 4.31 1.95 -32.48
C ILE A 2 2.92 2.41 -32.07
N ARG A 3 1.96 1.49 -32.06
CA ARG A 3 0.58 1.75 -31.66
C ARG A 3 0.24 0.99 -30.38
N ILE A 4 -0.11 1.73 -29.34
CA ILE A 4 -0.55 1.17 -28.06
C ILE A 4 -2.07 1.25 -27.96
N THR A 5 -2.72 0.11 -27.72
CA THR A 5 -4.17 0.02 -27.49
C THR A 5 -4.45 -0.11 -26.00
N LEU A 6 -5.26 0.80 -25.45
CA LEU A 6 -5.68 0.81 -24.04
C LEU A 6 -6.98 0.00 -23.83
N PRO A 7 -7.36 -0.34 -22.58
CA PRO A 7 -8.52 -1.20 -22.31
C PRO A 7 -9.86 -0.63 -22.77
N ASP A 8 -9.98 0.70 -22.86
CA ASP A 8 -11.16 1.40 -23.36
C ASP A 8 -11.25 1.39 -24.91
N GLY A 9 -10.29 0.72 -25.57
CA GLY A 9 -10.18 0.65 -27.02
C GLY A 9 -9.48 1.87 -27.64
N THR A 10 -9.12 2.88 -26.85
CA THR A 10 -8.38 4.03 -27.37
C THR A 10 -7.00 3.60 -27.82
N GLN A 11 -6.53 4.19 -28.92
CA GLN A 11 -5.22 3.91 -29.51
C GLN A 11 -4.37 5.16 -29.43
N ARG A 12 -3.09 4.97 -29.08
CA ARG A 12 -2.09 6.03 -29.07
C ARG A 12 -0.91 5.62 -29.92
N GLU A 13 -0.42 6.55 -30.73
CA GLU A 13 0.73 6.34 -31.60
C GLU A 13 1.94 7.08 -31.05
N TYR A 14 3.09 6.43 -31.11
CA TYR A 14 4.37 6.97 -30.63
C TYR A 14 5.46 6.75 -31.66
N ASP A 15 6.38 7.70 -31.80
CA ASP A 15 7.40 7.65 -32.85
C ASP A 15 8.51 6.61 -32.58
N GLY A 16 8.64 6.11 -31.36
CA GLY A 16 9.64 5.13 -30.96
C GLY A 16 9.20 4.26 -29.78
N ALA A 17 10.11 3.37 -29.37
CA ALA A 17 9.91 2.50 -28.23
C ALA A 17 9.79 3.29 -26.93
N LEU A 18 8.87 2.87 -26.06
CA LEU A 18 8.61 3.50 -24.78
C LEU A 18 8.41 2.45 -23.71
N SER A 19 8.87 2.73 -22.51
CA SER A 19 8.53 1.94 -21.34
C SER A 19 7.05 2.08 -20.96
N VAL A 20 6.53 1.09 -20.22
CA VAL A 20 5.20 1.17 -19.60
C VAL A 20 5.02 2.46 -18.81
N TYR A 21 6.06 2.89 -18.08
CA TYR A 21 6.04 4.15 -17.33
C TYR A 21 5.90 5.38 -18.23
N GLU A 22 6.66 5.43 -19.33
CA GLU A 22 6.60 6.57 -20.26
C GLU A 22 5.25 6.67 -20.97
N VAL A 23 4.63 5.53 -21.28
CA VAL A 23 3.24 5.52 -21.78
C VAL A 23 2.27 6.02 -20.71
N ALA A 24 2.40 5.61 -19.45
CA ALA A 24 1.58 6.15 -18.37
C ALA A 24 1.76 7.66 -18.19
N ALA A 25 3.00 8.15 -18.33
CA ALA A 25 3.33 9.58 -18.22
C ALA A 25 2.76 10.41 -19.37
N SER A 26 2.70 9.87 -20.59
CA SER A 26 2.09 10.53 -21.75
C SER A 26 0.56 10.63 -21.64
N ILE A 27 -0.08 9.72 -20.88
CA ILE A 27 -1.51 9.79 -20.57
C ILE A 27 -1.77 10.86 -19.50
N GLY A 28 -0.95 10.87 -18.44
CA GLY A 28 -1.00 11.92 -17.44
C GLY A 28 -0.07 11.68 -16.26
N VAL A 29 0.42 12.78 -15.67
CA VAL A 29 1.33 12.76 -14.52
C VAL A 29 0.74 12.01 -13.33
N GLY A 30 -0.57 12.08 -13.13
CA GLY A 30 -1.27 11.32 -12.07
C GLY A 30 -1.18 9.81 -12.28
N LEU A 31 -1.43 9.34 -13.51
CA LEU A 31 -1.37 7.93 -13.85
C LEU A 31 0.06 7.38 -13.75
N ALA A 32 1.07 8.13 -14.23
CA ALA A 32 2.47 7.75 -14.04
C ALA A 32 2.86 7.58 -12.57
N LYS A 33 2.39 8.48 -11.69
CA LYS A 33 2.63 8.36 -10.24
C LYS A 33 1.91 7.16 -9.61
N ALA A 34 0.77 6.76 -10.15
CA ALA A 34 -0.03 5.64 -9.64
C ALA A 34 0.40 4.28 -10.20
N ALA A 35 1.11 4.26 -11.34
CA ALA A 35 1.54 3.05 -12.02
C ALA A 35 2.54 2.25 -11.18
N VAL A 36 2.29 0.94 -11.04
CA VAL A 36 3.19 -0.01 -10.38
C VAL A 36 3.67 -1.12 -11.31
N ALA A 37 2.95 -1.37 -12.40
CA ALA A 37 3.29 -2.33 -13.43
C ALA A 37 2.47 -2.05 -14.70
N GLY A 38 2.70 -2.87 -15.73
CA GLY A 38 1.83 -2.94 -16.91
C GLY A 38 1.39 -4.38 -17.15
N ARG A 39 0.24 -4.54 -17.80
CA ARG A 39 -0.14 -5.79 -18.45
C ARG A 39 -0.01 -5.61 -19.95
N VAL A 40 0.92 -6.35 -20.55
CA VAL A 40 1.28 -6.29 -21.96
C VAL A 40 0.86 -7.60 -22.59
N GLU A 41 -0.13 -7.55 -23.50
CA GLU A 41 -0.67 -8.76 -24.14
C GLU A 41 -1.08 -9.87 -23.16
N GLY A 42 -1.61 -9.47 -22.00
CA GLY A 42 -2.03 -10.39 -20.93
C GLY A 42 -0.98 -10.64 -19.84
N GLU A 43 0.30 -10.43 -20.14
CA GLU A 43 1.43 -10.71 -19.24
C GLU A 43 1.77 -9.51 -18.34
N LEU A 44 2.03 -9.78 -17.06
CA LEU A 44 2.41 -8.74 -16.09
C LEU A 44 3.90 -8.43 -16.15
N VAL A 45 4.21 -7.16 -16.43
CA VAL A 45 5.58 -6.65 -16.58
C VAL A 45 5.82 -5.42 -15.69
N GLY A 46 7.09 -5.12 -15.40
CA GLY A 46 7.48 -3.94 -14.64
C GLY A 46 7.25 -2.64 -15.41
N CYS A 47 7.21 -1.52 -14.71
CA CYS A 47 7.09 -0.19 -15.32
C CYS A 47 8.23 0.17 -16.29
N GLU A 48 9.40 -0.46 -16.10
CA GLU A 48 10.58 -0.31 -16.94
C GLU A 48 10.56 -1.14 -18.23
N HIS A 49 9.57 -2.03 -18.40
CA HIS A 49 9.47 -2.86 -19.59
C HIS A 49 9.21 -2.01 -20.83
N VAL A 50 10.06 -2.16 -21.85
CA VAL A 50 10.03 -1.38 -23.10
C VAL A 50 9.12 -2.05 -24.12
N LEU A 51 8.25 -1.24 -24.72
CA LEU A 51 7.34 -1.62 -25.78
C LEU A 51 7.95 -1.22 -27.12
N GLU A 52 8.31 -2.19 -27.94
CA GLU A 52 8.99 -1.97 -29.23
C GLU A 52 8.08 -2.18 -30.45
N GLN A 53 6.87 -2.70 -30.22
CA GLN A 53 5.91 -3.04 -31.25
C GLN A 53 4.49 -2.69 -30.82
N ASP A 54 3.56 -2.78 -31.77
CA ASP A 54 2.14 -2.59 -31.50
C ASP A 54 1.66 -3.56 -30.41
N THR A 55 0.92 -3.04 -29.43
CA THR A 55 0.60 -3.81 -28.22
C THR A 55 -0.64 -3.29 -27.51
N ARG A 56 -1.37 -4.21 -26.87
CA ARG A 56 -2.39 -3.93 -25.87
C ARG A 56 -1.74 -3.75 -24.51
N LEU A 57 -1.94 -2.57 -23.93
CA LEU A 57 -1.40 -2.20 -22.62
C LEU A 57 -2.52 -1.84 -21.66
N GLN A 58 -2.52 -2.47 -20.48
CA GLN A 58 -3.24 -1.96 -19.31
C GLN A 58 -2.21 -1.48 -18.29
N ILE A 59 -2.36 -0.23 -17.83
CA ILE A 59 -1.57 0.27 -16.69
C ILE A 59 -2.14 -0.34 -15.42
N ILE A 60 -1.27 -0.97 -14.63
CA ILE A 60 -1.62 -1.55 -13.34
C ILE A 60 -1.20 -0.57 -12.25
N THR A 61 -2.11 -0.30 -11.33
CA THR A 61 -1.92 0.59 -10.18
C THR A 61 -2.11 -0.18 -8.88
N THR A 62 -1.80 0.42 -7.74
CA THR A 62 -2.07 -0.21 -6.42
C THR A 62 -3.57 -0.45 -6.11
N GLN A 63 -4.48 0.03 -6.96
CA GLN A 63 -5.93 -0.23 -6.85
C GLN A 63 -6.33 -1.58 -7.45
N ASP A 64 -5.54 -2.09 -8.39
CA ASP A 64 -5.75 -3.41 -8.99
C ASP A 64 -5.31 -4.50 -8.00
N ARG A 65 -5.97 -5.66 -8.09
CA ARG A 65 -5.62 -6.83 -7.26
C ARG A 65 -4.14 -7.18 -7.41
N GLU A 66 -3.67 -7.26 -8.66
CA GLU A 66 -2.28 -7.59 -8.96
C GLU A 66 -1.31 -6.48 -8.55
N GLY A 67 -1.74 -5.22 -8.61
CA GLY A 67 -0.94 -4.10 -8.11
C GLY A 67 -0.75 -4.13 -6.60
N LEU A 68 -1.78 -4.53 -5.85
CA LEU A 68 -1.66 -4.76 -4.40
C LEU A 68 -0.73 -5.93 -4.08
N GLU A 69 -0.77 -7.02 -4.86
CA GLU A 69 0.18 -8.14 -4.72
C GLU A 69 1.62 -7.70 -5.01
N ILE A 70 1.85 -6.89 -6.05
CA ILE A 70 3.15 -6.29 -6.38
C ILE A 70 3.65 -5.38 -5.25
N LEU A 71 2.76 -4.58 -4.68
CA LEU A 71 3.06 -3.73 -3.53
C LEU A 71 3.50 -4.57 -2.31
N ARG A 72 2.75 -5.64 -1.97
CA ARG A 72 3.07 -6.54 -0.86
C ARG A 72 4.39 -7.28 -1.07
N ARG A 73 4.66 -7.77 -2.29
CA ARG A 73 5.94 -8.40 -2.67
C ARG A 73 7.12 -7.44 -2.48
N SER A 74 6.92 -6.19 -2.90
CA SER A 74 7.91 -5.13 -2.75
C SER A 74 8.12 -4.76 -1.28
N CYS A 75 7.08 -4.75 -0.46
CA CYS A 75 7.17 -4.54 0.97
C CYS A 75 7.93 -5.67 1.69
N ALA A 76 7.78 -6.93 1.25
CA ALA A 76 8.61 -8.04 1.73
C ALA A 76 10.09 -7.84 1.40
N SER A 77 10.39 -7.30 0.22
CA SER A 77 11.77 -6.96 -0.18
C SER A 77 12.33 -5.83 0.68
N LEU A 78 11.51 -4.82 0.97
CA LEU A 78 11.86 -3.71 1.86
C LEU A 78 12.16 -4.20 3.30
N LEU A 79 11.39 -5.17 3.80
CA LEU A 79 11.67 -5.82 5.09
C LEU A 79 13.00 -6.57 5.06
N ALA A 80 13.26 -7.35 4.01
CA ALA A 80 14.51 -8.07 3.85
C ALA A 80 15.73 -7.13 3.82
N MET A 81 15.61 -5.98 3.17
CA MET A 81 16.63 -4.91 3.18
C MET A 81 16.85 -4.36 4.58
N ALA A 82 15.77 -4.06 5.32
CA ALA A 82 15.86 -3.55 6.68
C ALA A 82 16.51 -4.56 7.64
N ILE A 83 16.17 -5.86 7.51
CA ILE A 83 16.80 -6.94 8.27
C ILE A 83 18.29 -7.01 7.94
N LYS A 84 18.66 -7.01 6.66
CA LYS A 84 20.08 -7.09 6.27
C LYS A 84 20.91 -5.93 6.81
N GLN A 85 20.34 -4.73 6.90
CA GLN A 85 21.04 -3.54 7.42
C GLN A 85 21.13 -3.50 8.95
N LEU A 86 20.08 -3.92 9.67
CA LEU A 86 20.07 -3.88 11.13
C LEU A 86 20.64 -5.15 11.79
N PHE A 87 20.52 -6.28 11.12
CA PHE A 87 20.88 -7.62 11.60
C PHE A 87 21.67 -8.36 10.51
N PRO A 88 22.91 -7.91 10.18
CA PRO A 88 23.67 -8.41 9.03
C PRO A 88 24.00 -9.91 9.08
N ALA A 89 23.98 -10.50 10.28
CA ALA A 89 24.17 -11.93 10.53
C ALA A 89 22.93 -12.78 10.21
N ALA A 90 21.74 -12.19 10.09
CA ALA A 90 20.54 -12.89 9.68
C ALA A 90 20.66 -13.30 8.19
N GLN A 91 20.47 -14.58 7.92
CA GLN A 91 20.56 -15.13 6.57
C GLN A 91 19.18 -15.15 5.93
N ARG A 92 19.12 -14.67 4.68
CA ARG A 92 17.91 -14.65 3.87
C ARG A 92 17.51 -16.08 3.51
N VAL A 93 16.23 -16.43 3.72
CA VAL A 93 15.66 -17.68 3.23
C VAL A 93 14.67 -17.39 2.11
N ALA A 94 13.48 -16.91 2.45
CA ALA A 94 12.39 -16.72 1.49
C ALA A 94 11.45 -15.61 1.95
N GLY A 95 10.70 -15.03 1.03
CA GLY A 95 9.58 -14.16 1.37
C GLY A 95 8.50 -14.30 0.31
N ALA A 96 7.25 -14.21 0.73
CA ALA A 96 6.11 -14.38 -0.17
C ALA A 96 4.94 -13.47 0.23
N VAL A 97 4.08 -13.22 -0.75
CA VAL A 97 2.79 -12.57 -0.55
C VAL A 97 1.81 -13.61 0.00
N VAL A 98 0.96 -13.17 0.92
CA VAL A 98 -0.18 -13.94 1.44
C VAL A 98 -1.45 -13.10 1.29
N GLU A 99 -2.62 -13.71 1.47
CA GLU A 99 -3.93 -13.10 1.24
C GLU A 99 -4.08 -11.69 1.85
N ASP A 100 -3.61 -11.49 3.09
CA ASP A 100 -3.72 -10.23 3.82
C ASP A 100 -2.38 -9.50 4.03
N GLY A 101 -1.32 -9.88 3.31
CA GLY A 101 -0.03 -9.23 3.49
C GLY A 101 1.15 -9.99 2.90
N PHE A 102 2.20 -10.13 3.70
CA PHE A 102 3.43 -10.79 3.30
C PHE A 102 4.14 -11.38 4.51
N TYR A 103 5.08 -12.29 4.27
CA TYR A 103 6.03 -12.71 5.28
C TYR A 103 7.45 -12.76 4.71
N TYR A 104 8.41 -12.77 5.63
CA TYR A 104 9.81 -12.99 5.34
C TYR A 104 10.42 -13.95 6.36
N ASP A 105 11.06 -14.99 5.86
CA ASP A 105 11.78 -16.00 6.61
C ASP A 105 13.28 -15.72 6.57
N SER A 106 13.89 -15.76 7.74
CA SER A 106 15.33 -15.66 7.92
C SER A 106 15.84 -16.68 8.92
N VAL A 107 17.05 -17.20 8.70
CA VAL A 107 17.79 -17.94 9.72
C VAL A 107 18.56 -16.94 10.56
N TYR A 108 18.32 -16.94 11.87
CA TYR A 108 19.01 -16.05 12.79
C TYR A 108 19.13 -16.69 14.18
N GLU A 109 20.34 -16.64 14.76
CA GLU A 109 20.63 -17.28 16.05
C GLU A 109 19.89 -16.64 17.22
N HIS A 110 19.61 -15.33 17.15
CA HIS A 110 18.86 -14.60 18.17
C HIS A 110 17.40 -14.45 17.79
N THR A 111 16.48 -14.57 18.74
CA THR A 111 15.05 -14.37 18.48
C THR A 111 14.72 -12.89 18.30
N PHE A 112 14.08 -12.52 17.20
CA PHE A 112 13.54 -11.17 17.01
C PHE A 112 12.49 -10.90 18.08
N THR A 113 12.59 -9.73 18.72
CA THR A 113 11.67 -9.29 19.76
C THR A 113 10.66 -8.29 19.21
N PRO A 114 9.54 -8.02 19.90
CA PRO A 114 8.63 -6.93 19.54
C PRO A 114 9.33 -5.56 19.44
N THR A 115 10.43 -5.35 20.17
CA THR A 115 11.25 -4.14 20.06
C THR A 115 12.03 -4.11 18.73
N ASP A 116 12.53 -5.25 18.27
CA ASP A 116 13.20 -5.34 16.96
C ASP A 116 12.22 -5.12 15.81
N LEU A 117 10.97 -5.61 15.91
CA LEU A 117 9.92 -5.32 14.93
C LEU A 117 9.69 -3.80 14.81
N ARG A 118 9.66 -3.07 15.93
CA ARG A 118 9.55 -1.60 15.89
C ARG A 118 10.76 -0.94 15.21
N ARG A 119 11.98 -1.42 15.48
CA ARG A 119 13.21 -0.91 14.84
C ARG A 119 13.21 -1.20 13.33
N LEU A 120 12.78 -2.39 12.93
CA LEU A 120 12.61 -2.78 11.53
C LEU A 120 11.58 -1.89 10.84
N GLU A 121 10.42 -1.65 11.44
CA GLU A 121 9.42 -0.73 10.88
C GLU A 121 9.97 0.68 10.67
N VAL A 122 10.68 1.23 11.66
CA VAL A 122 11.32 2.55 11.53
C VAL A 122 12.31 2.54 10.37
N ARG A 123 13.14 1.50 10.25
CA ARG A 123 14.10 1.41 9.16
C ARG A 123 13.44 1.22 7.80
N MET A 124 12.40 0.41 7.70
CA MET A 124 11.61 0.26 6.47
C MET A 124 11.02 1.61 6.04
N ARG A 125 10.51 2.44 6.97
CA ARG A 125 9.99 3.78 6.63
C ARG A 125 11.09 4.70 6.10
N GLN A 126 12.29 4.64 6.70
CA GLN A 126 13.44 5.38 6.18
C GLN A 126 13.79 4.93 4.76
N LEU A 127 13.81 3.62 4.48
CA LEU A 127 14.08 3.07 3.15
C LEU A 127 12.96 3.39 2.14
N ALA A 128 11.70 3.44 2.57
CA ALA A 128 10.60 3.91 1.73
C ALA A 128 10.83 5.36 1.28
N ASN A 129 11.28 6.23 2.20
CA ASN A 129 11.48 7.65 1.95
C ASN A 129 12.69 7.99 1.06
N THR A 130 13.57 7.04 0.77
CA THR A 130 14.71 7.28 -0.14
C THR A 130 14.30 7.25 -1.61
N ASN A 131 13.12 6.70 -1.92
CA ASN A 131 12.54 6.64 -3.28
C ASN A 131 13.46 6.00 -4.33
N HIS A 132 14.22 4.97 -3.95
CA HIS A 132 15.10 4.23 -4.86
C HIS A 132 14.37 3.07 -5.55
N PRO A 133 14.87 2.55 -6.69
CA PRO A 133 14.33 1.35 -7.31
C PRO A 133 14.31 0.16 -6.33
N VAL A 134 13.18 -0.56 -6.24
CA VAL A 134 13.04 -1.69 -5.29
C VAL A 134 13.92 -2.87 -5.69
N ARG A 135 14.10 -3.12 -7.00
CA ARG A 135 14.85 -4.28 -7.51
C ARG A 135 16.30 -4.31 -7.06
N ARG A 136 16.92 -3.13 -6.86
CA ARG A 136 18.34 -3.01 -6.51
C ARG A 136 18.58 -1.79 -5.62
N LEU A 137 19.10 -2.05 -4.42
CA LEU A 137 19.64 -1.00 -3.54
C LEU A 137 20.99 -1.45 -2.99
N GLY A 138 22.07 -0.86 -3.49
CA GLY A 138 23.43 -1.35 -3.22
C GLY A 138 23.57 -2.81 -3.66
N ASP A 139 24.08 -3.65 -2.77
CA ASP A 139 24.30 -5.09 -3.02
C ASP A 139 23.05 -5.96 -2.79
N PHE A 140 21.90 -5.36 -2.47
CA PHE A 140 20.66 -6.11 -2.24
C PHE A 140 19.83 -6.25 -3.52
N GLU A 141 19.44 -7.48 -3.84
CA GLU A 141 18.47 -7.80 -4.90
C GLU A 141 17.11 -8.17 -4.32
N ALA A 142 16.01 -7.73 -4.96
CA ALA A 142 14.65 -7.96 -4.49
C ALA A 142 14.22 -9.45 -4.45
N LEU A 143 13.07 -9.72 -3.82
CA LEU A 143 12.50 -11.07 -3.66
C LEU A 143 11.56 -11.46 -4.80
N GLY A 144 11.86 -12.58 -5.47
CA GLY A 144 11.01 -13.19 -6.48
C GLY A 144 11.27 -12.69 -7.90
N GLN A 145 10.62 -13.33 -8.88
CA GLN A 145 10.79 -13.03 -10.31
C GLN A 145 9.78 -12.00 -10.85
N GLY A 146 8.66 -11.80 -10.14
CA GLY A 146 7.59 -10.93 -10.62
C GLY A 146 7.94 -9.44 -10.54
N PRO A 147 7.13 -8.58 -11.17
CA PRO A 147 7.34 -7.14 -11.09
C PRO A 147 7.32 -6.66 -9.63
N HIS A 148 8.11 -5.62 -9.39
CA HIS A 148 8.12 -4.85 -8.15
C HIS A 148 7.63 -3.45 -8.45
N VAL A 149 7.18 -2.74 -7.41
CA VAL A 149 6.85 -1.32 -7.56
C VAL A 149 8.10 -0.55 -8.04
N PRO A 150 7.94 0.50 -8.86
CA PRO A 150 9.05 1.17 -9.52
C PRO A 150 10.04 1.82 -8.54
N SER A 151 9.56 2.23 -7.36
CA SER A 151 10.41 2.78 -6.30
C SER A 151 9.91 2.48 -4.90
N THR A 152 10.82 2.53 -3.92
CA THR A 152 10.50 2.35 -2.50
C THR A 152 9.50 3.39 -1.99
N GLY A 153 9.41 4.57 -2.63
CA GLY A 153 8.48 5.64 -2.28
C GLY A 153 7.00 5.33 -2.54
N VAL A 154 6.71 4.26 -3.29
CA VAL A 154 5.36 3.71 -3.45
C VAL A 154 4.92 2.96 -2.17
N ILE A 155 5.87 2.39 -1.41
CA ILE A 155 5.62 1.57 -0.22
C ILE A 155 5.46 2.48 1.01
N ARG A 156 4.30 3.13 1.13
CA ARG A 156 4.07 4.11 2.20
C ARG A 156 3.45 3.55 3.47
N ALA A 157 2.68 2.47 3.31
CA ALA A 157 1.73 2.09 4.33
C ALA A 157 1.79 0.58 4.59
N PHE A 158 2.43 0.23 5.71
CA PHE A 158 2.68 -1.15 6.12
C PHE A 158 2.84 -1.26 7.65
N LYS A 159 2.66 -2.47 8.17
CA LYS A 159 2.85 -2.83 9.58
C LYS A 159 3.43 -4.23 9.69
N LEU A 160 4.40 -4.42 10.59
CA LEU A 160 4.86 -5.74 11.00
C LEU A 160 4.00 -6.21 12.17
N THR A 161 3.44 -7.41 12.06
CA THR A 161 2.39 -7.89 12.97
C THR A 161 2.90 -8.93 13.95
N ARG A 162 3.70 -9.88 13.47
CA ARG A 162 4.09 -11.04 14.27
C ARG A 162 5.47 -11.53 13.87
N VAL A 163 6.19 -12.05 14.87
CA VAL A 163 7.29 -12.99 14.68
C VAL A 163 6.86 -14.39 15.13
N ALA A 164 7.21 -15.40 14.36
CA ALA A 164 7.12 -16.80 14.74
C ALA A 164 8.50 -17.45 14.56
N SER A 165 8.94 -18.21 15.55
CA SER A 165 10.23 -18.90 15.54
C SER A 165 10.03 -20.41 15.57
N ASN A 166 10.76 -21.12 14.72
CA ASN A 166 10.92 -22.57 14.77
C ASN A 166 12.43 -22.87 14.70
N ALA A 167 13.03 -23.22 15.84
CA ALA A 167 14.47 -23.27 16.01
C ALA A 167 15.13 -21.94 15.55
N SER A 168 16.12 -22.00 14.66
CA SER A 168 16.79 -20.81 14.10
C SER A 168 16.02 -20.14 12.97
N LEU A 169 14.97 -20.76 12.43
CA LEU A 169 14.13 -20.18 11.39
C LEU A 169 13.09 -19.24 12.01
N GLN A 170 13.09 -18.00 11.56
CA GLN A 170 12.20 -16.97 12.07
C GLN A 170 11.44 -16.29 10.94
N ARG A 171 10.12 -16.31 11.08
CA ARG A 171 9.17 -15.68 10.17
C ARG A 171 8.70 -14.36 10.76
N ILE A 172 8.95 -13.27 10.06
CA ILE A 172 8.32 -11.99 10.33
C ILE A 172 7.18 -11.79 9.34
N THR A 173 5.97 -11.60 9.87
CA THR A 173 4.77 -11.32 9.08
C THR A 173 4.46 -9.84 9.13
N GLY A 174 4.00 -9.30 8.01
CA GLY A 174 3.50 -7.94 7.92
C GLY A 174 2.32 -7.83 6.96
N THR A 175 1.69 -6.67 6.98
CA THR A 175 0.66 -6.29 6.02
C THR A 175 1.05 -4.96 5.38
N CYS A 176 0.65 -4.80 4.11
CA CYS A 176 0.89 -3.61 3.31
C CYS A 176 -0.35 -3.32 2.48
N TRP A 177 -0.66 -2.03 2.35
CA TRP A 177 -1.85 -1.53 1.71
C TRP A 177 -1.52 -0.33 0.84
N ALA A 178 -2.27 -0.15 -0.25
CA ALA A 178 -2.24 1.09 -1.03
C ALA A 178 -2.56 2.27 -0.10
N SER A 179 -1.88 3.41 -0.23
CA SER A 179 -2.01 4.55 0.69
C SER A 179 -3.48 4.80 1.11
N GLN A 180 -3.76 4.78 2.41
CA GLN A 180 -5.14 4.93 2.88
C GLN A 180 -5.57 6.38 2.67
N GLN A 181 -6.74 6.58 2.06
CA GLN A 181 -7.36 7.91 1.99
C GLN A 181 -8.11 8.21 3.28
N VAL A 182 -8.68 7.18 3.91
CA VAL A 182 -9.50 7.31 5.11
C VAL A 182 -9.16 6.23 6.14
N ALA A 183 -8.98 6.63 7.40
CA ALA A 183 -9.04 5.71 8.53
C ALA A 183 -10.34 5.92 9.31
N VAL A 184 -11.18 4.89 9.38
CA VAL A 184 -12.43 4.83 10.13
C VAL A 184 -12.13 4.31 11.54
N LEU A 185 -12.29 5.16 12.54
CA LEU A 185 -11.91 4.93 13.91
C LEU A 185 -13.16 4.73 14.77
N THR A 186 -13.39 3.51 15.25
CA THR A 186 -14.47 3.25 16.19
C THR A 186 -14.02 3.48 17.63
N MET A 187 -14.89 4.02 18.47
CA MET A 187 -14.61 4.23 19.90
C MET A 187 -14.73 2.95 20.73
N SER A 188 -15.55 2.00 20.29
CA SER A 188 -15.77 0.70 20.93
C SER A 188 -16.14 -0.37 19.91
N GLN A 189 -16.34 -1.62 20.36
CA GLN A 189 -16.86 -2.69 19.52
C GLN A 189 -18.32 -2.48 19.11
N GLN A 190 -19.11 -1.71 19.87
CA GLN A 190 -20.52 -1.49 19.55
C GLN A 190 -20.72 -0.71 18.25
N GLN A 191 -19.74 0.08 17.81
CA GLN A 191 -19.79 0.79 16.51
C GLN A 191 -19.20 -0.02 15.36
N ALA A 192 -18.72 -1.25 15.59
CA ALA A 192 -17.96 -1.98 14.58
C ALA A 192 -18.77 -2.27 13.29
N ASP A 193 -20.05 -2.59 13.42
CA ASP A 193 -20.90 -2.88 12.26
C ASP A 193 -21.15 -1.61 11.43
N PHE A 194 -21.40 -0.49 12.09
CA PHE A 194 -21.55 0.81 11.42
C PHE A 194 -20.22 1.26 10.76
N GLY A 195 -19.09 1.06 11.45
CA GLY A 195 -17.78 1.33 10.86
C GLY A 195 -17.46 0.47 9.65
N GLN A 196 -17.90 -0.79 9.65
CA GLN A 196 -17.78 -1.67 8.50
C GLN A 196 -18.64 -1.16 7.33
N GLN A 197 -19.90 -0.79 7.59
CA GLN A 197 -20.79 -0.20 6.58
C GLN A 197 -20.19 1.07 5.95
N VAL A 198 -19.63 1.97 6.76
CA VAL A 198 -18.94 3.18 6.26
C VAL A 198 -17.73 2.80 5.39
N CYS A 199 -16.91 1.85 5.85
CA CYS A 199 -15.78 1.37 5.04
C CYS A 199 -16.22 0.77 3.70
N ASP A 200 -17.29 -0.03 3.69
CA ASP A 200 -17.78 -0.68 2.48
C ASP A 200 -18.40 0.34 1.51
N ALA A 201 -19.12 1.35 2.02
CA ALA A 201 -19.63 2.45 1.23
C ALA A 201 -18.48 3.25 0.57
N LEU A 202 -17.44 3.58 1.34
CA LEU A 202 -16.26 4.29 0.82
C LEU A 202 -15.53 3.46 -0.24
N LYS A 203 -15.33 2.17 0.00
CA LYS A 203 -14.72 1.27 -0.99
C LYS A 203 -15.57 1.14 -2.25
N GLY A 204 -16.90 1.12 -2.11
CA GLY A 204 -17.85 1.05 -3.22
C GLY A 204 -17.74 2.22 -4.19
N VAL A 205 -17.31 3.39 -3.72
CA VAL A 205 -17.04 4.58 -4.54
C VAL A 205 -15.55 4.77 -4.89
N GLY A 206 -14.73 3.74 -4.67
CA GLY A 206 -13.30 3.75 -5.00
C GLY A 206 -12.40 4.45 -3.97
N VAL A 207 -12.93 4.86 -2.82
CA VAL A 207 -12.15 5.50 -1.74
C VAL A 207 -11.51 4.45 -0.84
N ARG A 208 -10.18 4.60 -0.65
CA ARG A 208 -9.39 3.66 0.17
C ARG A 208 -9.60 3.91 1.66
N ALA A 209 -10.50 3.14 2.26
CA ALA A 209 -10.82 3.19 3.69
C ALA A 209 -10.32 1.96 4.46
N VAL A 210 -9.72 2.18 5.63
CA VAL A 210 -9.43 1.15 6.64
C VAL A 210 -10.24 1.39 7.89
N MET A 211 -10.60 0.33 8.62
CA MET A 211 -11.22 0.46 9.93
C MET A 211 -10.26 0.06 11.04
N ASP A 212 -10.14 0.91 12.06
CA ASP A 212 -9.48 0.62 13.32
C ASP A 212 -10.50 0.24 14.39
N ARG A 213 -10.66 -1.08 14.58
CA ARG A 213 -11.62 -1.69 15.52
C ARG A 213 -11.12 -1.84 16.95
N ARG A 214 -9.86 -1.45 17.25
CA ARG A 214 -9.26 -1.67 18.58
C ARG A 214 -10.09 -1.02 19.68
N ASN A 215 -10.20 -1.62 20.86
CA ASN A 215 -10.87 -0.99 21.99
C ASN A 215 -9.90 -0.09 22.77
N GLU A 216 -9.48 1.00 22.14
CA GLU A 216 -8.48 1.94 22.67
C GLU A 216 -9.00 3.37 22.64
N LYS A 217 -8.38 4.25 23.44
CA LYS A 217 -8.74 5.67 23.48
C LYS A 217 -8.61 6.28 22.08
N ILE A 218 -9.65 7.00 21.64
CA ILE A 218 -9.69 7.59 20.30
C ILE A 218 -8.49 8.49 19.99
N GLY A 219 -7.98 9.24 20.99
CA GLY A 219 -6.79 10.07 20.83
C GLY A 219 -5.51 9.28 20.50
N TYR A 220 -5.38 8.05 21.00
CA TYR A 220 -4.27 7.16 20.67
C TYR A 220 -4.36 6.69 19.22
N LYS A 221 -5.55 6.24 18.81
CA LYS A 221 -5.83 5.84 17.42
C LYS A 221 -5.58 6.98 16.43
N ILE A 222 -6.10 8.18 16.73
CA ILE A 222 -5.88 9.39 15.91
C ILE A 222 -4.38 9.64 15.75
N ARG A 223 -3.62 9.60 16.86
CA ARG A 223 -2.17 9.84 16.81
C ARG A 223 -1.43 8.80 15.96
N GLU A 224 -1.77 7.52 16.07
CA GLU A 224 -1.17 6.49 15.20
C GLU A 224 -1.55 6.69 13.74
N HIS A 225 -2.82 6.89 13.40
CA HIS A 225 -3.24 7.04 12.00
C HIS A 225 -2.77 8.35 11.37
N SER A 226 -2.60 9.42 12.15
CA SER A 226 -1.95 10.65 11.70
C SER A 226 -0.48 10.45 11.34
N LEU A 227 0.22 9.52 12.01
CA LEU A 227 1.59 9.11 11.68
C LEU A 227 1.64 8.18 10.47
N HIS A 228 0.56 7.43 10.20
CA HIS A 228 0.43 6.49 9.09
C HIS A 228 -0.16 7.09 7.80
N GLU A 229 -0.11 8.42 7.69
CA GLU A 229 -0.38 9.20 6.46
C GLU A 229 -1.81 9.16 5.89
N ALA A 230 -2.81 8.62 6.60
CA ALA A 230 -4.21 8.75 6.14
C ALA A 230 -4.61 10.24 6.10
N PRO A 231 -4.95 10.83 4.93
CA PRO A 231 -5.35 12.23 4.82
C PRO A 231 -6.58 12.57 5.66
N TYR A 232 -7.50 11.61 5.78
CA TYR A 232 -8.75 11.76 6.49
C TYR A 232 -8.95 10.71 7.57
N LEU A 233 -9.46 11.16 8.72
CA LEU A 233 -9.84 10.33 9.84
C LEU A 233 -11.35 10.46 10.05
N VAL A 234 -12.08 9.36 9.92
CA VAL A 234 -13.50 9.28 10.26
C VAL A 234 -13.62 8.76 11.68
N ILE A 235 -14.29 9.49 12.56
CA ILE A 235 -14.50 9.11 13.96
C ILE A 235 -15.95 8.67 14.12
N LEU A 236 -16.14 7.48 14.70
CA LEU A 236 -17.45 6.88 14.95
C LEU A 236 -17.65 6.61 16.45
N GLY A 237 -18.42 7.47 17.10
CA GLY A 237 -18.93 7.29 18.45
C GLY A 237 -20.37 6.77 18.48
N GLU A 238 -20.97 6.76 19.67
CA GLU A 238 -22.37 6.36 19.84
C GLU A 238 -23.35 7.31 19.15
N LYS A 239 -23.06 8.62 19.15
CA LYS A 239 -23.90 9.63 18.51
C LYS A 239 -23.91 9.48 17.00
N GLU A 240 -22.74 9.27 16.39
CA GLU A 240 -22.57 9.00 14.96
C GLU A 240 -23.35 7.76 14.53
N LYS A 241 -23.21 6.66 15.28
CA LYS A 241 -23.97 5.43 15.02
C LYS A 241 -25.48 5.66 15.11
N ALA A 242 -25.94 6.31 16.18
CA ALA A 242 -27.37 6.54 16.40
C ALA A 242 -27.98 7.51 15.36
N GLY A 243 -27.20 8.50 14.92
CA GLY A 243 -27.63 9.51 13.95
C GLY A 243 -27.36 9.17 12.49
N GLY A 244 -26.68 8.06 12.19
CA GLY A 244 -26.37 7.66 10.82
C GLY A 244 -25.42 8.61 10.08
N TYR A 245 -24.54 9.31 10.82
CA TYR A 245 -23.59 10.28 10.26
C TYR A 245 -22.17 9.96 10.72
N VAL A 246 -21.18 10.62 10.12
CA VAL A 246 -19.76 10.46 10.42
C VAL A 246 -19.13 11.80 10.79
N SER A 247 -18.18 11.77 11.72
CA SER A 247 -17.37 12.95 12.07
C SER A 247 -16.02 12.87 11.34
N LEU A 248 -15.73 13.81 10.44
CA LEU A 248 -14.53 13.80 9.60
C LEU A 248 -13.47 14.76 10.13
N ARG A 249 -12.21 14.33 10.17
CA ARG A 249 -11.06 15.16 10.52
C ARG A 249 -9.94 15.02 9.52
N SER A 250 -9.17 16.09 9.33
CA SER A 250 -7.94 16.02 8.55
C SER A 250 -6.80 15.40 9.36
N ARG A 251 -5.79 14.87 8.67
CA ARG A 251 -4.55 14.39 9.31
C ARG A 251 -3.86 15.44 10.18
N GLN A 252 -4.04 16.71 9.86
CA GLN A 252 -3.45 17.85 10.58
C GLN A 252 -4.22 18.22 11.86
N GLY A 253 -5.31 17.52 12.16
CA GLY A 253 -6.12 17.72 13.36
C GLY A 253 -7.30 18.67 13.17
N GLU A 254 -7.46 19.24 11.98
CA GLU A 254 -8.59 20.08 11.61
C GLU A 254 -9.89 19.27 11.66
N ASP A 255 -10.92 19.86 12.25
CA ASP A 255 -12.26 19.30 12.23
C ASP A 255 -12.95 19.72 10.93
N LEU A 256 -13.29 18.74 10.09
CA LEU A 256 -13.94 18.96 8.79
C LEU A 256 -15.46 18.82 8.87
N GLY A 257 -15.99 18.63 10.09
CA GLY A 257 -17.40 18.61 10.40
C GLY A 257 -18.06 17.23 10.35
N GLN A 258 -19.37 17.24 10.58
CA GLN A 258 -20.24 16.07 10.54
C GLN A 258 -20.98 16.02 9.20
N MET A 259 -21.09 14.84 8.61
CA MET A 259 -21.76 14.64 7.33
C MET A 259 -22.37 13.24 7.24
N SER A 260 -23.31 13.02 6.32
CA SER A 260 -23.80 11.67 6.04
C SER A 260 -22.72 10.82 5.36
N VAL A 261 -22.93 9.50 5.33
CA VAL A 261 -22.00 8.58 4.65
C VAL A 261 -21.96 8.87 3.14
N GLU A 262 -23.11 9.21 2.54
CA GLU A 262 -23.22 9.59 1.14
C GLU A 262 -22.45 10.88 0.84
N ALA A 263 -22.63 11.91 1.67
CA ALA A 263 -21.91 13.18 1.53
C ALA A 263 -20.40 13.01 1.71
N LEU A 264 -19.97 12.12 2.61
CA LEU A 264 -18.56 11.75 2.75
C LEU A 264 -18.02 11.13 1.46
N CYS A 265 -18.74 10.15 0.90
CA CYS A 265 -18.36 9.52 -0.37
C CYS A 265 -18.22 10.54 -1.50
N GLU A 266 -19.23 11.39 -1.71
CA GLU A 266 -19.19 12.43 -2.75
C GLU A 266 -18.04 13.43 -2.58
N ARG A 267 -17.73 13.80 -1.34
CA ARG A 267 -16.62 14.70 -1.04
C ARG A 267 -15.30 14.06 -1.41
N LEU A 268 -15.07 12.84 -0.93
CA LEU A 268 -13.80 12.14 -1.13
C LEU A 268 -13.59 11.70 -2.58
N THR A 269 -14.65 11.42 -3.33
CA THR A 269 -14.56 11.14 -4.77
C THR A 269 -14.26 12.41 -5.60
N ARG A 270 -14.68 13.60 -5.16
CA ARG A 270 -14.33 14.88 -5.82
C ARG A 270 -12.89 15.32 -5.59
N GLU A 271 -12.31 14.88 -4.48
CA GLU A 271 -10.94 15.23 -4.06
C GLU A 271 -9.89 14.16 -4.42
N ALA A 272 -10.33 12.96 -4.83
CA ALA A 272 -9.49 11.83 -5.25
C ALA A 272 -9.09 11.92 -6.74
#